data_AF-A0A8J8FQ80-F1
#
_entry.id   AF-A0A8J8FQ80-F1
#
_cell.length_a   1.000
_cell.length_b   1.000
_cell.length_c   1.000
_cell.angle_alpha   90.00
_cell.angle_beta   90.00
_cell.angle_gamma   90.00
#
_symmetry.space_group_name_H-M   'P 1'
#
loop_
_entity.id
_entity.type
_entity.pdbx_description
1 polymer ?
#
loop_
_entity_poly.entity_id
_entity_poly.type
_entity_poly.pdbx_seq_one_letter_code
_entity_poly.pdbx_strand_id
1 'polypeptide(L)'
;MTKLKKIMMGIVVSIVTLGGLIACTGPNHHERFAKGGEFMAKRLDLNEEQKNKMKLLFETIKTEVQEYKDNQPKQQIIALLAEPELNQSEAILMLEQRSNRIKESAPTVIAAIADFTNSLDNNQRTQLQEILEKGRPHGRHFGGRPF
;
A
#
# COMPACT_ATOMS: atom_id res chain seq x y z
N MET A 1 13.63 -7.50 -20.05
CA MET A 1 12.47 -7.13 -19.21
C MET A 1 12.69 -5.72 -18.68
N THR A 2 11.94 -4.77 -19.22
CA THR A 2 12.20 -3.32 -19.13
C THR A 2 11.96 -2.77 -17.72
N LYS A 3 12.85 -1.88 -17.27
CA LYS A 3 12.88 -1.26 -15.92
C LYS A 3 11.54 -0.67 -15.48
N LEU A 4 10.64 -0.39 -16.42
CA LEU A 4 9.27 0.09 -16.22
C LEU A 4 8.40 -0.88 -15.38
N LYS A 5 8.53 -2.20 -15.55
CA LYS A 5 7.77 -3.20 -14.77
C LYS A 5 8.21 -3.27 -13.30
N LYS A 6 9.47 -2.91 -13.01
CA LYS A 6 10.00 -2.85 -11.63
C LYS A 6 9.63 -1.54 -10.90
N ILE A 7 9.30 -0.47 -11.64
CA ILE A 7 8.87 0.82 -11.09
C ILE A 7 7.40 0.75 -10.66
N MET A 8 6.53 0.11 -11.45
CA MET A 8 5.10 -0.06 -11.11
C MET A 8 4.87 -0.88 -9.83
N MET A 9 5.73 -1.87 -9.55
CA MET A 9 5.67 -2.68 -8.32
C MET A 9 6.07 -1.90 -7.05
N GLY A 10 6.72 -0.73 -7.19
CA GLY A 10 7.25 0.06 -6.07
C GLY A 10 6.40 1.26 -5.66
N ILE A 11 5.45 1.70 -6.48
CA ILE A 11 4.66 2.93 -6.23
C ILE A 11 3.51 2.67 -5.25
N VAL A 12 2.90 1.49 -5.30
CA VAL A 12 1.82 1.12 -4.37
C VAL A 12 2.35 0.99 -2.93
N VAL A 13 3.62 0.59 -2.75
CA VAL A 13 4.23 0.42 -1.42
C VAL A 13 4.71 1.75 -0.82
N SER A 14 5.17 2.72 -1.63
CA SER A 14 5.68 4.00 -1.08
C SER A 14 4.59 5.03 -0.75
N ILE A 15 3.44 5.00 -1.42
CA ILE A 15 2.26 5.78 -1.00
C ILE A 15 1.72 5.24 0.34
N VAL A 16 1.74 3.92 0.50
CA VAL A 16 1.35 3.20 1.72
C VAL A 16 2.28 3.53 2.89
N THR A 17 3.59 3.67 2.68
CA THR A 17 4.51 4.03 3.77
C THR A 17 4.48 5.51 4.17
N LEU A 18 4.28 6.45 3.23
CA LEU A 18 4.08 7.87 3.57
C LEU A 18 2.72 8.16 4.24
N GLY A 19 1.71 7.33 3.98
CA GLY A 19 0.41 7.33 4.67
C GLY A 19 0.39 6.54 5.99
N GLY A 20 1.52 6.02 6.47
CA GLY A 20 1.61 5.41 7.79
C GLY A 20 1.07 3.98 7.93
N LEU A 21 1.07 3.16 6.86
CA LEU A 21 0.64 1.75 6.93
C LEU A 21 1.71 0.77 7.46
N ILE A 22 2.53 1.19 8.42
CA ILE A 22 3.31 0.26 9.24
C ILE A 22 2.59 0.14 10.60
N ALA A 23 1.98 -1.01 10.84
CA ALA A 23 1.24 -1.44 12.04
C ALA A 23 -0.26 -1.03 12.11
N CYS A 24 -1.10 -1.81 11.44
CA CYS A 24 -2.54 -1.84 11.68
C CYS A 24 -2.86 -2.63 12.97
N THR A 25 -2.60 -2.06 14.15
CA THR A 25 -3.11 -2.56 15.46
C THR A 25 -3.09 -1.48 16.55
N GLY A 26 -3.66 -0.29 16.31
CA GLY A 26 -3.72 0.75 17.35
C GLY A 26 -4.82 1.80 17.14
N PRO A 27 -5.37 2.38 18.22
CA PRO A 27 -6.53 3.29 18.17
C PRO A 27 -6.29 4.58 17.36
N ASN A 28 -5.04 4.96 17.11
CA ASN A 28 -4.68 6.24 16.47
C ASN A 28 -4.38 6.12 14.95
N HIS A 29 -4.74 5.00 14.30
CA HIS A 29 -4.42 4.79 12.88
C HIS A 29 -5.16 5.75 11.94
N HIS A 30 -6.43 6.07 12.23
CA HIS A 30 -7.23 6.96 11.38
C HIS A 30 -6.68 8.39 11.36
N GLU A 31 -6.30 8.90 12.53
CA GLU A 31 -5.76 10.25 12.68
C GLU A 31 -4.41 10.42 11.97
N ARG A 32 -3.54 9.40 12.04
CA ARG A 32 -2.23 9.43 11.36
C ARG A 32 -2.38 9.39 9.83
N PHE A 33 -3.36 8.64 9.34
CA PHE A 33 -3.66 8.57 7.91
C PHE A 33 -4.20 9.89 7.38
N ALA A 34 -5.15 10.50 8.10
CA ALA A 34 -5.69 11.82 7.76
C ALA A 34 -4.58 12.89 7.74
N LYS A 35 -3.74 12.93 8.78
CA LYS A 35 -2.57 13.83 8.86
C LYS A 35 -1.59 13.62 7.71
N GLY A 36 -1.34 12.37 7.30
CA GLY A 36 -0.47 12.05 6.17
C GLY A 36 -1.02 12.54 4.83
N GLY A 37 -2.32 12.36 4.61
CA GLY A 37 -3.02 12.85 3.42
C GLY A 37 -3.00 14.37 3.33
N GLU A 38 -3.32 15.07 4.41
CA GLU A 38 -3.27 16.54 4.47
C GLU A 38 -1.85 17.08 4.24
N PHE A 39 -0.84 16.41 4.82
CA PHE A 39 0.57 16.78 4.59
C PHE A 39 0.95 16.62 3.11
N MET A 40 0.56 15.52 2.46
CA MET A 40 0.82 15.32 1.02
C MET A 40 0.08 16.34 0.17
N ALA A 41 -1.19 16.63 0.47
CA ALA A 41 -1.96 17.63 -0.26
C ALA A 41 -1.33 19.02 -0.17
N LYS A 42 -0.85 19.42 1.02
CA LYS A 42 -0.16 20.70 1.21
C LYS A 42 1.19 20.71 0.51
N ARG A 43 1.93 19.61 0.56
CA ARG A 43 3.28 19.51 -0.01
C ARG A 43 3.27 19.58 -1.53
N LEU A 44 2.25 19.00 -2.16
CA LEU A 44 2.04 19.04 -3.61
C LEU A 44 1.23 20.27 -4.06
N ASP A 45 0.87 21.16 -3.13
CA ASP A 45 0.03 22.33 -3.40
C ASP A 45 -1.24 21.96 -4.21
N LEU A 46 -1.96 20.93 -3.75
CA LEU A 46 -3.13 20.42 -4.46
C LEU A 46 -4.30 21.39 -4.39
N ASN A 47 -4.98 21.58 -5.51
CA ASN A 47 -6.29 22.24 -5.54
C ASN A 47 -7.39 21.28 -5.03
N GLU A 48 -8.61 21.79 -4.85
CA GLU A 48 -9.73 21.00 -4.30
C GLU A 48 -10.10 19.79 -5.17
N GLU A 49 -10.04 19.91 -6.50
CA GLU A 49 -10.32 18.80 -7.41
C GLU A 49 -9.26 17.67 -7.25
N GLN A 50 -7.99 18.05 -7.20
CA GLN A 50 -6.86 17.14 -7.01
C GLN A 50 -6.91 16.46 -5.63
N LYS A 51 -7.30 17.19 -4.57
CA LYS A 51 -7.52 16.63 -3.23
C LYS A 51 -8.62 15.58 -3.24
N ASN A 52 -9.73 15.83 -3.95
CA ASN A 52 -10.82 14.86 -4.07
C ASN A 52 -10.36 13.58 -4.78
N LYS A 53 -9.60 13.71 -5.87
CA LYS A 53 -9.01 12.55 -6.58
C LYS A 53 -8.02 11.77 -5.71
N MET A 54 -7.21 12.48 -4.92
CA MET A 54 -6.29 11.86 -3.94
C MET A 54 -7.06 11.11 -2.84
N LYS A 55 -8.13 11.71 -2.31
CA LYS A 55 -9.00 11.07 -1.31
C LYS A 55 -9.65 9.81 -1.86
N LEU A 56 -10.18 9.87 -3.08
CA LEU A 56 -10.77 8.73 -3.77
C LEU A 56 -9.73 7.61 -3.96
N LEU A 57 -8.50 7.94 -4.38
CA LEU A 57 -7.40 6.98 -4.45
C LEU A 57 -7.16 6.28 -3.10
N PHE A 58 -7.11 7.04 -2.01
CA PHE A 58 -6.93 6.48 -0.68
C PHE A 58 -8.10 5.62 -0.20
N GLU A 59 -9.33 6.02 -0.50
CA GLU A 59 -10.52 5.23 -0.21
C GLU A 59 -10.55 3.93 -1.00
N THR A 60 -10.25 3.97 -2.30
CA THR A 60 -10.11 2.77 -3.15
C THR A 60 -9.06 1.83 -2.57
N ILE A 61 -7.84 2.30 -2.30
CA ILE A 61 -6.80 1.45 -1.71
C ILE A 61 -7.26 0.88 -0.36
N LYS A 62 -7.91 1.68 0.49
CA LYS A 62 -8.37 1.24 1.80
C LYS A 62 -9.43 0.15 1.67
N THR A 63 -10.41 0.31 0.78
CA THR A 63 -11.47 -0.68 0.54
C THR A 63 -10.86 -2.00 0.09
N GLU A 64 -10.02 -1.97 -0.95
CA GLU A 64 -9.33 -3.16 -1.46
C GLU A 64 -8.45 -3.82 -0.38
N VAL A 65 -7.75 -3.01 0.45
CA VAL A 65 -6.94 -3.50 1.58
C VAL A 65 -7.75 -4.10 2.72
N GLN A 66 -8.92 -3.54 3.04
CA GLN A 66 -9.79 -4.13 4.06
C GLN A 66 -10.36 -5.45 3.57
N GLU A 67 -10.76 -5.53 2.30
CA GLU A 67 -11.15 -6.80 1.69
C GLU A 67 -10.01 -7.83 1.76
N TYR A 68 -8.74 -7.44 1.60
CA TYR A 68 -7.62 -8.39 1.85
C TYR A 68 -7.52 -8.87 3.29
N LYS A 69 -7.75 -7.99 4.28
CA LYS A 69 -7.59 -8.32 5.71
C LYS A 69 -8.69 -9.24 6.22
N ASP A 70 -9.92 -8.99 5.81
CA ASP A 70 -11.07 -9.80 6.24
C ASP A 70 -10.97 -11.24 5.72
N ASN A 71 -10.24 -11.45 4.62
CA ASN A 71 -9.99 -12.77 4.03
C ASN A 71 -8.69 -13.45 4.51
N GLN A 72 -7.93 -12.83 5.42
CA GLN A 72 -6.78 -13.44 6.06
C GLN A 72 -6.96 -13.46 7.58
N PRO A 73 -7.90 -14.26 8.11
CA PRO A 73 -7.92 -14.47 9.54
C PRO A 73 -6.60 -15.18 9.84
N LYS A 74 -5.71 -14.53 10.59
CA LYS A 74 -4.43 -15.12 11.06
C LYS A 74 -4.63 -16.55 11.61
N GLN A 75 -5.84 -16.83 12.08
CA GLN A 75 -6.37 -18.14 12.44
C GLN A 75 -6.19 -19.23 11.36
N GLN A 76 -6.38 -18.95 10.07
CA GLN A 76 -6.14 -19.94 9.00
C GLN A 76 -4.66 -20.30 8.87
N ILE A 77 -3.77 -19.31 8.98
CA ILE A 77 -2.31 -19.56 8.98
C ILE A 77 -1.91 -20.31 10.26
N ILE A 78 -2.48 -19.94 11.40
CA ILE A 78 -2.25 -20.64 12.67
C ILE A 78 -2.74 -22.09 12.59
N ALA A 79 -3.89 -22.33 11.94
CA ALA A 79 -4.44 -23.68 11.74
C ALA A 79 -3.51 -24.55 10.88
N LEU A 80 -3.01 -24.02 9.76
CA LEU A 80 -2.03 -24.72 8.91
C LEU A 80 -0.75 -25.11 9.67
N LEU A 81 -0.31 -24.26 10.60
CA LEU A 81 0.89 -24.51 11.40
C LEU A 81 0.64 -25.40 12.62
N ALA A 82 -0.63 -25.62 12.98
CA ALA A 82 -1.01 -26.50 14.08
C ALA A 82 -1.06 -27.98 13.66
N GLU A 83 -1.03 -28.27 12.36
CA GLU A 83 -0.95 -29.63 11.83
C GLU A 83 0.45 -30.25 12.06
N PRO A 84 0.54 -31.58 12.28
CA PRO A 84 1.84 -32.26 12.48
C PRO A 84 2.80 -32.11 11.29
N GLU A 85 2.25 -32.03 10.09
CA GLU A 85 2.97 -31.73 8.86
C GLU A 85 2.23 -30.61 8.13
N LEU A 86 2.98 -29.70 7.49
CA LEU A 86 2.38 -28.61 6.74
C LEU A 86 1.64 -29.16 5.51
N ASN A 87 0.33 -28.93 5.43
CA ASN A 87 -0.46 -29.16 4.23
C ASN A 87 -0.07 -28.16 3.12
N GLN A 88 0.89 -28.56 2.28
CA GLN A 88 1.43 -27.72 1.21
C GLN A 88 0.37 -27.33 0.18
N SER A 89 -0.56 -28.24 -0.13
CA SER A 89 -1.63 -27.99 -1.11
C SER A 89 -2.56 -26.87 -0.64
N GLU A 90 -2.94 -26.89 0.64
CA GLU A 90 -3.78 -25.84 1.22
C GLU A 90 -3.04 -24.49 1.29
N ALA A 91 -1.76 -24.51 1.66
CA ALA A 91 -0.93 -23.30 1.66
C ALA A 91 -0.82 -22.67 0.25
N ILE A 92 -0.66 -23.49 -0.79
CA ILE A 92 -0.62 -23.04 -2.19
C ILE A 92 -1.98 -22.44 -2.59
N LEU A 93 -3.09 -23.11 -2.28
CA LEU A 93 -4.43 -22.60 -2.57
C LEU A 93 -4.68 -21.24 -1.91
N MET A 94 -4.25 -21.06 -0.66
CA MET A 94 -4.35 -19.76 0.03
C MET A 94 -3.55 -18.66 -0.67
N LEU A 95 -2.34 -18.96 -1.17
CA LEU A 95 -1.53 -18.02 -1.93
C LEU A 95 -2.15 -17.69 -3.29
N GLU A 96 -2.72 -18.67 -3.97
CA GLU A 96 -3.40 -18.48 -5.25
C GLU A 96 -4.65 -17.61 -5.10
N GLN A 97 -5.48 -17.88 -4.10
CA GLN A 97 -6.65 -17.04 -3.78
C GLN A 97 -6.24 -15.58 -3.54
N ARG A 98 -5.16 -15.36 -2.79
CA ARG A 98 -4.62 -14.02 -2.55
C ARG A 98 -4.12 -13.37 -3.85
N SER A 99 -3.38 -14.11 -4.66
CA SER A 99 -2.85 -13.63 -5.93
C SER A 99 -3.98 -13.24 -6.89
N ASN A 100 -5.05 -14.04 -6.95
CA ASN A 100 -6.19 -13.77 -7.81
C ASN A 100 -6.94 -12.52 -7.36
N ARG A 101 -7.20 -12.33 -6.06
CA ARG A 101 -7.78 -11.08 -5.56
C ARG A 101 -6.92 -9.85 -5.86
N ILE A 102 -5.59 -9.97 -5.83
CA ILE A 102 -4.69 -8.87 -6.25
C ILE A 102 -4.86 -8.56 -7.74
N LYS A 103 -4.98 -9.59 -8.58
CA LYS A 103 -5.21 -9.39 -10.01
C LYS A 103 -6.58 -8.76 -10.28
N GLU A 104 -7.59 -9.12 -9.50
CA GLU A 104 -8.96 -8.60 -9.63
C GLU A 104 -9.06 -7.13 -9.22
N SER A 105 -8.38 -6.70 -8.16
CA SER A 105 -8.37 -5.30 -7.71
C SER A 105 -7.46 -4.38 -8.54
N ALA A 106 -6.44 -4.96 -9.19
CA ALA A 106 -5.40 -4.19 -9.87
C ALA A 106 -5.95 -3.17 -10.88
N PRO A 107 -6.93 -3.49 -11.75
CA PRO A 107 -7.51 -2.50 -12.67
C PRO A 107 -8.10 -1.30 -11.95
N THR A 108 -8.86 -1.52 -10.87
CA THR A 108 -9.51 -0.45 -10.08
C THR A 108 -8.48 0.46 -9.42
N VAL A 109 -7.46 -0.12 -8.79
CA VAL A 109 -6.39 0.64 -8.14
C VAL A 109 -5.57 1.42 -9.17
N ILE A 110 -5.24 0.81 -10.31
CA ILE A 110 -4.49 1.47 -11.40
C ILE A 110 -5.30 2.64 -11.96
N ALA A 111 -6.61 2.48 -12.15
CA ALA A 111 -7.49 3.56 -12.60
C ALA A 111 -7.47 4.74 -11.62
N ALA A 112 -7.64 4.49 -10.32
CA ALA A 112 -7.61 5.54 -9.31
C ALA A 112 -6.25 6.26 -9.23
N ILE A 113 -5.14 5.53 -9.41
CA ILE A 113 -3.79 6.12 -9.50
C ILE A 113 -3.70 7.02 -10.74
N ALA A 114 -4.19 6.54 -11.88
CA ALA A 114 -4.18 7.29 -13.12
C ALA A 114 -5.00 8.58 -12.98
N ASP A 115 -6.21 8.52 -12.42
CA ASP A 115 -7.07 9.69 -12.22
C ASP A 115 -6.39 10.78 -11.39
N PHE A 116 -5.76 10.40 -10.28
CA PHE A 116 -5.00 11.34 -9.46
C PHE A 116 -3.76 11.87 -10.20
N THR A 117 -2.90 11.00 -10.69
CA THR A 117 -1.61 11.41 -11.30
C THR A 117 -1.78 12.16 -12.62
N ASN A 118 -2.85 11.90 -13.38
CA ASN A 118 -3.23 12.65 -14.58
C ASN A 118 -3.79 14.03 -14.28
N SER A 119 -4.28 14.27 -13.08
CA SER A 119 -4.74 15.60 -12.66
C SER A 119 -3.61 16.53 -12.19
N LEU A 120 -2.40 16.01 -11.98
CA LEU A 120 -1.25 16.77 -11.51
C LEU A 120 -0.52 17.45 -12.68
N ASP A 121 -0.04 18.67 -12.44
CA ASP A 121 0.88 19.35 -13.36
C ASP A 121 2.32 18.77 -13.28
N ASN A 122 3.21 19.30 -14.11
CA ASN A 122 4.59 18.82 -14.18
C ASN A 122 5.38 19.03 -12.88
N ASN A 123 5.20 20.17 -12.19
CA ASN A 123 5.90 20.46 -10.93
C ASN A 123 5.39 19.53 -9.82
N GLN A 124 4.07 19.39 -9.70
CA GLN A 124 3.44 18.49 -8.75
C GLN A 124 3.87 17.03 -8.98
N ARG A 125 3.99 16.58 -10.24
CA ARG A 125 4.50 15.24 -10.58
C ARG A 125 5.95 15.04 -10.20
N THR A 126 6.83 16.01 -10.45
CA THR A 126 8.23 15.94 -10.03
C THR A 126 8.34 15.85 -8.51
N GLN A 127 7.59 16.68 -7.79
CA GLN A 127 7.55 16.63 -6.32
C GLN A 127 7.01 15.29 -5.81
N LEU A 128 5.97 14.74 -6.43
CA LEU A 128 5.45 13.42 -6.09
C LEU A 128 6.53 12.35 -6.28
N GLN A 129 7.28 12.37 -7.38
CA GLN A 129 8.39 11.45 -7.62
C GLN A 129 9.47 11.57 -6.54
N GLU A 130 9.90 12.80 -6.19
CA GLU A 130 10.87 13.03 -5.12
C GLU A 130 10.39 12.50 -3.76
N ILE A 131 9.11 12.69 -3.45
CA ILE A 131 8.50 12.17 -2.22
C ILE A 131 8.58 10.65 -2.19
N LEU A 132 8.25 9.98 -3.31
CA LEU A 132 8.30 8.51 -3.40
C LEU A 132 9.74 7.98 -3.35
N GLU A 133 10.70 8.71 -3.88
CA GLU A 133 12.13 8.37 -3.81
C GLU A 133 12.67 8.53 -2.38
N LYS A 134 12.39 9.66 -1.73
CA LYS A 134 12.80 9.97 -0.35
C LYS A 134 12.07 9.11 0.69
N GLY A 135 10.87 8.62 0.35
CA GLY A 135 10.02 7.78 1.19
C GLY A 135 10.45 6.31 1.29
N ARG A 136 11.48 5.88 0.55
CA ARG A 136 12.08 4.56 0.79
C ARG A 136 12.79 4.58 2.14
N PRO A 137 12.45 3.67 3.08
CA PRO A 137 13.24 3.53 4.27
C PRO A 137 14.65 3.13 3.85
N HIS A 138 15.63 4.01 4.03
CA HIS A 138 16.99 3.55 4.27
C HIS A 138 16.87 2.59 5.45
N GLY A 139 17.22 1.32 5.20
CA GLY A 139 17.04 0.24 6.17
C GLY A 139 17.49 0.71 7.55
N ARG A 140 16.56 0.73 8.51
CA ARG A 140 16.95 0.82 9.91
C ARG A 140 17.83 -0.39 10.14
N HIS A 141 19.09 -0.09 10.42
CA HIS A 141 20.09 -0.97 10.97
C HIS A 141 19.43 -1.85 12.04
N PHE A 142 19.12 -3.11 11.72
CA PHE A 142 19.02 -4.16 12.73
C PHE A 142 20.46 -4.47 13.16
N GLY A 143 21.06 -3.51 13.87
CA GLY A 143 22.29 -3.71 14.61
C GLY A 143 21.97 -4.62 15.78
N GLY A 144 22.55 -5.82 15.76
CA GLY A 144 22.32 -6.85 16.75
C GLY A 144 22.66 -6.42 18.17
N ARG A 145 22.01 -7.07 19.13
CA ARG A 145 22.62 -7.32 20.43
C ARG A 145 23.01 -8.80 20.46
N PRO A 146 24.30 -9.13 20.64
CA PRO A 146 24.67 -10.47 21.05
C PRO A 146 24.40 -10.63 22.56
N PHE A 147 24.08 -11.88 22.92
CA PHE A 147 23.80 -12.45 24.24
C PHE A 147 22.38 -12.26 24.76
#